data_AF-A0A022PEP4-F1
#
_entry.id   AF-A0A022PEP4-F1
#
_cell.length_a   1.000
_cell.length_b   1.000
_cell.length_c   1.000
_cell.angle_alpha   90.00
_cell.angle_beta   90.00
_cell.angle_gamma   90.00
#
_symmetry.space_group_name_H-M   'P 1'
#
loop_
_entity.id
_entity.type
_entity.pdbx_description
1 polymer ?
#
loop_
_entity_poly.entity_id
_entity_poly.type
_entity_poly.pdbx_seq_one_letter_code
_entity_poly.pdbx_strand_id
1 'polypeptide(L)'
;MKTIPNTASLSDVKSIARILHFDVIEVDIGFELWYDESYKGGFTSLAALIKMLNVFISLDEDARVEALAAAKRRAQAALERAQQRHNSLNTLLAGATEAAIMQDGNVIGLCHSIQRAGLTIEVAGDLTAAGAPVHLRSFRLSRSVKNLRAAQFTSLYSPHIHEGSLFYVK
;
A
#
# COMPACT_ATOMS: atom_id res chain seq x y z
N MET A 1 -28.02 10.55 2.96
CA MET A 1 -28.01 11.92 2.42
C MET A 1 -28.14 12.90 3.55
N LYS A 2 -27.06 13.63 3.85
CA LYS A 2 -27.20 14.85 4.64
C LYS A 2 -27.67 15.96 3.70
N THR A 3 -28.84 16.51 3.94
CA THR A 3 -29.33 17.69 3.20
C THR A 3 -29.51 18.83 4.19
N ILE A 4 -29.14 20.03 3.78
CA ILE A 4 -29.48 21.25 4.48
C ILE A 4 -30.99 21.47 4.35
N PRO A 5 -31.77 21.48 5.44
CA PRO A 5 -33.20 21.75 5.36
C PRO A 5 -33.45 23.21 4.95
N ASN A 6 -34.55 23.48 4.26
CA ASN A 6 -34.91 24.86 3.86
C ASN A 6 -35.18 25.79 5.06
N THR A 7 -35.35 25.23 6.25
CA THR A 7 -35.53 25.96 7.52
C THR A 7 -34.20 26.21 8.26
N ALA A 8 -33.06 25.81 7.68
CA ALA A 8 -31.75 26.01 8.29
C ALA A 8 -31.44 27.50 8.48
N SER A 9 -30.84 27.84 9.62
CA SER A 9 -30.36 29.19 9.86
C SER A 9 -29.15 29.49 8.97
N LEU A 10 -28.90 30.77 8.68
CA LEU A 10 -27.74 31.16 7.87
C LEU A 10 -26.40 30.72 8.51
N SER A 11 -26.30 30.72 9.84
CA SER A 11 -25.13 30.19 10.55
C SER A 11 -24.91 28.69 10.28
N ASP A 12 -25.99 27.91 10.20
CA ASP A 12 -25.90 26.47 9.88
C ASP A 12 -25.46 26.29 8.42
N VAL A 13 -26.03 27.07 7.51
CA VAL A 13 -25.67 27.06 6.09
C VAL A 13 -24.19 27.39 5.89
N LYS A 14 -23.68 28.44 6.56
CA LYS A 14 -22.25 28.82 6.53
C LYS A 14 -21.36 27.71 7.08
N SER A 15 -21.77 27.07 8.18
CA SER A 15 -21.01 25.99 8.79
C SER A 15 -20.91 24.77 7.87
N ILE A 16 -22.00 24.42 7.20
CA ILE A 16 -22.02 23.29 6.25
C ILE A 16 -21.26 23.63 4.96
N ALA A 17 -21.39 24.87 4.45
CA ALA A 17 -20.61 25.33 3.30
C ALA A 17 -19.10 25.20 3.55
N ARG A 18 -18.61 25.56 4.75
CA ARG A 18 -17.19 25.41 5.12
C ARG A 18 -16.72 23.96 5.15
N ILE A 19 -17.58 23.01 5.55
CA ILE A 19 -17.25 21.57 5.50
C ILE A 19 -16.99 21.12 4.05
N LEU A 20 -17.68 21.75 3.10
CA LEU A 20 -17.51 21.55 1.66
C LEU A 20 -16.45 22.49 1.05
N HIS A 21 -15.69 23.21 1.88
CA HIS A 21 -14.67 24.18 1.47
C HIS A 21 -15.20 25.38 0.68
N PHE A 22 -16.47 25.74 0.89
CA PHE A 22 -17.04 26.98 0.36
C PHE A 22 -17.12 28.08 1.42
N ASP A 23 -16.93 29.30 0.97
CA ASP A 23 -17.23 30.53 1.70
C ASP A 23 -18.54 31.13 1.21
N VAL A 24 -19.35 31.59 2.17
CA VAL A 24 -20.61 32.28 1.89
C VAL A 24 -20.50 33.71 2.42
N ILE A 25 -20.57 34.67 1.50
CA ILE A 25 -20.53 36.10 1.79
C ILE A 25 -21.94 36.66 1.67
N GLU A 26 -22.38 37.42 2.67
CA GLU A 26 -23.60 38.22 2.58
C GLU A 26 -23.30 39.53 1.87
N VAL A 27 -24.16 39.90 0.93
CA VAL A 27 -24.10 41.16 0.18
C VAL A 27 -25.48 41.81 0.18
N ASP A 28 -25.56 43.10 -0.15
CA ASP A 28 -26.80 43.89 -0.05
C ASP A 28 -28.01 43.29 -0.78
N ILE A 29 -27.77 42.48 -1.82
CA ILE A 29 -28.79 41.86 -2.67
C ILE A 29 -28.95 40.34 -2.45
N GLY A 30 -28.25 39.74 -1.49
CA GLY A 30 -28.33 38.31 -1.19
C GLY A 30 -27.02 37.69 -0.71
N PHE A 31 -26.60 36.61 -1.36
CA PHE A 31 -25.47 35.78 -0.95
C PHE A 31 -24.57 35.46 -2.13
N GLU A 32 -23.27 35.40 -1.88
CA GLU A 32 -22.28 34.89 -2.83
C GLU A 32 -21.67 33.60 -2.29
N LEU A 33 -21.46 32.64 -3.19
CA LEU A 33 -20.77 31.40 -2.90
C LEU A 33 -19.41 31.42 -3.58
N TRP A 34 -18.37 31.15 -2.80
CA TRP A 34 -16.98 31.12 -3.23
C TRP A 34 -16.35 29.79 -2.83
N TYR A 35 -15.43 29.29 -3.65
CA TYR A 35 -14.57 28.16 -3.30
C TYR A 35 -13.13 28.62 -3.45
N ASP A 36 -12.42 28.77 -2.34
CA ASP A 36 -11.17 29.52 -2.28
C ASP A 36 -11.34 30.89 -2.96
N GLU A 37 -10.55 31.18 -4.00
CA GLU A 37 -10.59 32.44 -4.75
C GLU A 37 -11.56 32.42 -5.96
N SER A 38 -12.32 31.34 -6.14
CA SER A 38 -13.19 31.15 -7.30
C SER A 38 -14.65 31.40 -6.98
N TYR A 39 -15.25 32.40 -7.65
CA TYR A 39 -16.68 32.68 -7.57
C TYR A 39 -17.52 31.53 -8.17
N LYS A 40 -18.53 31.08 -7.42
CA LYS A 40 -19.40 29.95 -7.79
C LYS A 40 -20.86 30.34 -8.03
N GLY A 41 -21.22 31.57 -7.69
CA GLY A 41 -22.54 32.12 -8.03
C GLY A 41 -23.11 33.04 -6.95
N GLY A 42 -24.13 33.78 -7.36
CA GLY A 42 -24.88 34.72 -6.52
C GLY A 42 -26.32 34.27 -6.38
N PHE A 43 -26.85 34.40 -5.17
CA PHE A 43 -28.17 33.88 -4.79
C PHE A 43 -28.95 34.96 -4.07
N THR A 44 -30.12 35.32 -4.60
CA THR A 44 -30.99 36.36 -4.03
C THR A 44 -31.76 35.91 -2.79
N SER A 45 -31.68 34.63 -2.42
CA SER A 45 -32.34 34.10 -1.22
C SER A 45 -31.55 32.94 -0.61
N LEU A 46 -31.71 32.76 0.70
CA LEU A 46 -31.07 31.67 1.43
C LEU A 46 -31.55 30.31 0.93
N ALA A 47 -32.82 30.19 0.55
CA ALA A 47 -33.38 28.96 -0.02
C ALA A 47 -32.72 28.58 -1.35
N ALA A 48 -32.38 29.55 -2.20
CA ALA A 48 -31.67 29.29 -3.45
C ALA A 48 -30.22 28.84 -3.20
N LEU A 49 -29.53 29.47 -2.24
CA LEU A 49 -28.20 29.05 -1.81
C LEU A 49 -28.21 27.62 -1.23
N ILE A 50 -29.18 27.31 -0.36
CA ILE A 50 -29.37 25.97 0.23
C ILE A 50 -29.55 24.92 -0.85
N LYS A 51 -30.38 25.18 -1.87
CA LYS A 51 -30.56 24.26 -3.00
C LYS A 51 -29.24 23.98 -3.72
N MET A 52 -28.44 25.01 -3.98
CA MET A 52 -27.15 24.84 -4.64
C MET A 52 -26.15 24.05 -3.77
N LEU A 53 -26.02 24.39 -2.49
CA LEU A 53 -25.16 23.66 -1.56
C LEU A 53 -25.56 22.19 -1.45
N ASN A 54 -26.86 21.87 -1.47
CA ASN A 54 -27.34 20.49 -1.49
C ASN A 54 -26.92 19.71 -2.74
N VAL A 55 -26.81 20.37 -3.90
CA VAL A 55 -26.24 19.75 -5.12
C VAL A 55 -24.76 19.41 -4.88
N PHE A 56 -23.99 20.34 -4.33
CA PHE A 56 -22.58 20.09 -4.02
C PHE A 56 -22.39 18.99 -2.98
N ILE A 57 -23.27 18.87 -1.98
CA ILE A 57 -23.24 17.76 -1.02
C ILE A 57 -23.43 16.42 -1.74
N SER A 58 -24.41 16.33 -2.64
CA SER A 58 -24.65 15.10 -3.41
C SER A 58 -23.42 14.72 -4.24
N LEU A 59 -22.81 15.69 -4.92
CA LEU A 59 -21.61 15.47 -5.73
C LEU A 59 -20.40 15.04 -4.87
N ASP A 60 -20.20 15.64 -3.70
CA ASP A 60 -19.14 15.23 -2.76
C ASP A 60 -19.38 13.81 -2.23
N GLU A 61 -20.61 13.47 -1.83
CA GLU A 61 -20.97 12.13 -1.37
C GLU A 61 -20.66 11.08 -2.46
N ASP A 62 -21.07 11.33 -3.71
CA ASP A 62 -20.81 10.43 -4.84
C ASP A 62 -19.30 10.27 -5.11
N ALA A 63 -18.56 11.39 -5.15
CA ALA A 63 -17.10 11.36 -5.35
C ALA A 63 -16.38 10.57 -4.25
N ARG A 64 -16.84 10.67 -3.00
CA ARG A 64 -16.27 9.92 -1.87
C ARG A 64 -16.58 8.43 -1.96
N VAL A 65 -17.78 8.05 -2.41
CA VAL A 65 -18.14 6.65 -2.65
C VAL A 65 -17.26 6.05 -3.74
N GLU A 66 -17.06 6.75 -4.85
CA GLU A 66 -16.19 6.32 -5.93
C GLU A 66 -14.72 6.21 -5.49
N ALA A 67 -14.21 7.21 -4.76
CA ALA A 67 -12.86 7.19 -4.22
C ALA A 67 -12.63 6.01 -3.27
N LEU A 68 -13.62 5.72 -2.40
CA LEU A 68 -13.58 4.56 -1.51
C LEU A 68 -13.59 3.24 -2.29
N ALA A 69 -14.44 3.14 -3.33
CA ALA A 69 -14.48 1.96 -4.19
C ALA A 69 -13.15 1.74 -4.93
N ALA A 70 -12.54 2.81 -5.45
CA ALA A 70 -11.24 2.77 -6.09
C ALA A 70 -10.13 2.36 -5.10
N ALA A 71 -10.13 2.91 -3.88
CA ALA A 71 -9.20 2.53 -2.82
C ALA A 71 -9.32 1.06 -2.44
N LYS A 72 -10.55 0.55 -2.27
CA LYS A 72 -10.82 -0.89 -2.02
C LYS A 72 -10.29 -1.77 -3.15
N ARG A 73 -10.55 -1.42 -4.41
CA ARG A 73 -10.03 -2.16 -5.58
C ARG A 73 -8.50 -2.20 -5.61
N ARG A 74 -7.83 -1.07 -5.32
CA ARG A 74 -6.35 -1.02 -5.25
C ARG A 74 -5.80 -1.90 -4.13
N ALA A 75 -6.41 -1.84 -2.95
CA ALA A 75 -6.00 -2.68 -1.81
C ALA A 75 -6.19 -4.17 -2.10
N GLN A 76 -7.32 -4.54 -2.71
CA GLN A 76 -7.58 -5.93 -3.11
C GLN A 76 -6.59 -6.42 -4.17
N ALA A 77 -6.32 -5.63 -5.22
CA ALA A 77 -5.33 -5.99 -6.23
C ALA A 77 -3.91 -6.13 -5.65
N ALA A 78 -3.55 -5.31 -4.65
CA ALA A 78 -2.28 -5.44 -3.93
C ALA A 78 -2.21 -6.74 -3.13
N LEU A 79 -3.29 -7.10 -2.43
CA LEU A 79 -3.40 -8.36 -1.69
C LEU A 79 -3.31 -9.58 -2.63
N GLU A 80 -4.04 -9.57 -3.74
CA GLU A 80 -4.00 -10.64 -4.74
C GLU A 80 -2.60 -10.82 -5.33
N ARG A 81 -1.89 -9.74 -5.64
CA ARG A 81 -0.49 -9.80 -6.10
C ARG A 81 0.45 -10.34 -5.02
N ALA A 82 0.28 -9.93 -3.77
CA ALA A 82 1.08 -10.44 -2.65
C ALA A 82 0.83 -11.94 -2.45
N GLN A 83 -0.43 -12.37 -2.50
CA GLN A 83 -0.81 -13.78 -2.39
C GLN A 83 -0.25 -14.60 -3.56
N GLN A 84 -0.33 -14.09 -4.79
CA GLN A 84 0.28 -14.73 -5.95
C GLN A 84 1.78 -14.90 -5.78
N ARG A 85 2.51 -13.85 -5.36
CA ARG A 85 3.96 -13.94 -5.09
C ARG A 85 4.27 -14.98 -4.00
N HIS A 86 3.50 -14.99 -2.91
CA HIS A 86 3.66 -15.96 -1.84
C HIS A 86 3.42 -17.40 -2.33
N ASN A 87 2.34 -17.61 -3.08
CA ASN A 87 2.02 -18.91 -3.67
C ASN A 87 3.12 -19.37 -4.65
N SER A 88 3.59 -18.48 -5.53
CA SER A 88 4.70 -18.77 -6.46
C SER A 88 5.98 -19.16 -5.71
N LEU A 89 6.32 -18.46 -4.63
CA LEU A 89 7.47 -18.79 -3.79
C LEU A 89 7.31 -20.17 -3.14
N ASN A 90 6.14 -20.47 -2.56
CA ASN A 90 5.86 -21.77 -1.96
C ASN A 90 5.91 -22.90 -2.99
N THR A 91 5.38 -22.68 -4.20
CA THR A 91 5.46 -23.65 -5.30
C THR A 91 6.90 -23.86 -5.75
N LEU A 92 7.70 -22.80 -5.91
CA LEU A 92 9.11 -22.91 -6.27
C LEU A 92 9.94 -23.63 -5.20
N LEU A 93 9.59 -23.43 -3.93
CA LEU A 93 10.24 -24.09 -2.80
C LEU A 93 9.59 -25.43 -2.42
N ALA A 94 8.65 -25.95 -3.23
CA ALA A 94 8.08 -27.26 -3.01
C ALA A 94 9.19 -28.32 -3.21
N GLY A 95 9.72 -28.85 -2.10
CA GLY A 95 10.88 -29.75 -2.09
C GLY A 95 12.20 -29.08 -1.70
N ALA A 96 12.18 -27.82 -1.28
CA ALA A 96 13.34 -27.19 -0.66
C ALA A 96 13.72 -27.96 0.61
N THR A 97 15.02 -28.20 0.77
CA THR A 97 15.58 -28.90 1.94
C THR A 97 16.58 -28.01 2.64
N GLU A 98 16.78 -28.25 3.93
CA GLU A 98 17.78 -27.55 4.73
C GLU A 98 19.18 -27.68 4.10
N ALA A 99 19.88 -26.55 4.02
CA ALA A 99 21.25 -26.46 3.56
C ALA A 99 22.00 -25.37 4.35
N ALA A 100 23.22 -25.70 4.74
CA ALA A 100 24.16 -24.75 5.32
C ALA A 100 24.75 -23.87 4.20
N ILE A 101 24.77 -22.56 4.44
CA ILE A 101 25.42 -21.59 3.55
C ILE A 101 26.89 -21.51 3.94
N MET A 102 27.76 -21.68 2.95
CA MET A 102 29.20 -21.74 3.11
C MET A 102 29.90 -20.52 2.51
N GLN A 103 30.79 -19.92 3.28
CA GLN A 103 31.74 -18.89 2.83
C GLN A 103 33.15 -19.31 3.23
N ASP A 104 34.05 -19.42 2.26
CA ASP A 104 35.48 -19.74 2.48
C ASP A 104 35.70 -20.98 3.37
N GLY A 105 34.84 -22.00 3.19
CA GLY A 105 34.89 -23.26 3.94
C GLY A 105 34.18 -23.23 5.31
N ASN A 106 33.70 -22.08 5.75
CA ASN A 106 32.99 -21.89 7.02
C ASN A 106 31.49 -21.79 6.82
N VAL A 107 30.72 -22.25 7.82
CA VAL A 107 29.26 -22.12 7.84
C VAL A 107 28.89 -20.70 8.30
N ILE A 108 28.12 -19.98 7.50
CA ILE A 108 27.66 -18.62 7.81
C ILE A 108 26.15 -18.52 8.05
N GLY A 109 25.39 -19.56 7.74
CA GLY A 109 23.93 -19.54 7.85
C GLY A 109 23.25 -20.86 7.51
N LEU A 110 21.95 -20.89 7.76
CA LEU A 110 21.03 -21.95 7.37
C LEU A 110 19.98 -21.41 6.40
N CYS A 111 19.59 -22.18 5.40
CA CYS A 111 18.48 -21.84 4.49
C CYS A 111 17.71 -23.09 4.04
N HIS A 112 16.54 -22.87 3.48
CA HIS A 112 15.80 -23.90 2.73
C HIS A 112 16.00 -23.66 1.23
N SER A 113 16.62 -24.61 0.54
CA SER A 113 16.93 -24.47 -0.88
C SER A 113 16.56 -25.69 -1.70
N ILE A 114 16.09 -25.43 -2.92
CA ILE A 114 15.88 -26.43 -3.98
C ILE A 114 17.17 -26.78 -4.72
N GLN A 115 18.21 -25.95 -4.62
CA GLN A 115 19.47 -26.19 -5.31
C GLN A 115 20.18 -27.40 -4.72
N ARG A 116 20.76 -28.26 -5.56
CA ARG A 116 21.50 -29.45 -5.13
C ARG A 116 22.73 -29.08 -4.29
N ALA A 117 23.23 -30.02 -3.49
CA ALA A 117 24.42 -29.79 -2.65
C ALA A 117 25.65 -29.48 -3.53
N GLY A 118 26.48 -28.52 -3.12
CA GLY A 118 27.64 -28.05 -3.89
C GLY A 118 27.33 -26.96 -4.92
N LEU A 119 26.06 -26.66 -5.19
CA LEU A 119 25.65 -25.51 -6.00
C LEU A 119 25.62 -24.23 -5.16
N THR A 120 25.55 -23.10 -5.86
CA THR A 120 25.50 -21.78 -5.26
C THR A 120 24.06 -21.27 -5.14
N ILE A 121 23.84 -20.44 -4.13
CA ILE A 121 22.65 -19.59 -3.99
C ILE A 121 23.07 -18.13 -4.00
N GLU A 122 22.16 -17.27 -4.41
CA GLU A 122 22.34 -15.84 -4.31
C GLU A 122 21.85 -15.34 -2.95
N VAL A 123 22.70 -14.60 -2.24
CA VAL A 123 22.39 -13.97 -0.96
C VAL A 123 22.56 -12.47 -1.10
N ALA A 124 21.53 -11.71 -0.75
CA ALA A 124 21.60 -10.26 -0.71
C ALA A 124 22.01 -9.78 0.69
N GLY A 125 22.77 -8.69 0.75
CA GLY A 125 23.13 -8.05 2.01
C GLY A 125 21.99 -7.22 2.61
N ASP A 126 21.10 -6.68 1.76
CA ASP A 126 19.95 -5.89 2.18
C ASP A 126 18.86 -5.88 1.08
N LEU A 127 17.70 -5.30 1.39
CA LEU A 127 16.59 -5.06 0.49
C LEU A 127 16.34 -3.55 0.33
N THR A 128 16.06 -3.11 -0.88
CA THR A 128 15.48 -1.77 -1.11
C THR A 128 14.04 -1.71 -0.58
N ALA A 129 13.49 -0.49 -0.47
CA ALA A 129 12.07 -0.30 -0.12
C ALA A 129 11.09 -0.99 -1.10
N ALA A 130 11.53 -1.22 -2.35
CA ALA A 130 10.76 -1.95 -3.36
C ALA A 130 10.96 -3.49 -3.28
N GLY A 131 11.79 -3.98 -2.36
CA GLY A 131 12.12 -5.39 -2.19
C GLY A 131 13.14 -5.93 -3.20
N ALA A 132 13.84 -5.05 -3.93
CA ALA A 132 14.95 -5.45 -4.80
C ALA A 132 16.21 -5.75 -3.96
N PRO A 133 16.98 -6.80 -4.30
CA PRO A 133 18.18 -7.17 -3.56
C PRO A 133 19.33 -6.17 -3.75
N VAL A 134 20.08 -5.92 -2.68
CA VAL A 134 21.28 -5.07 -2.66
C VAL A 134 22.50 -5.91 -2.25
N HIS A 135 23.64 -5.68 -2.89
CA HIS A 135 24.90 -6.41 -2.62
C HIS A 135 24.77 -7.94 -2.74
N LEU A 136 24.20 -8.41 -3.86
CA LEU A 136 24.10 -9.84 -4.16
C LEU A 136 25.47 -10.51 -4.22
N ARG A 137 25.57 -11.67 -3.57
CA ARG A 137 26.75 -12.53 -3.57
C ARG A 137 26.34 -13.99 -3.65
N SER A 138 27.09 -14.76 -4.42
CA SER A 138 26.88 -16.19 -4.55
C SER A 138 27.63 -16.96 -3.45
N PHE A 139 26.92 -17.81 -2.72
CA PHE A 139 27.51 -18.68 -1.69
C PHE A 139 27.22 -20.15 -1.96
N ARG A 140 28.16 -21.03 -1.61
CA ARG A 140 28.00 -22.47 -1.80
C ARG A 140 27.08 -23.07 -0.74
N LEU A 141 26.32 -24.09 -1.11
CA LEU A 141 25.53 -24.87 -0.18
C LEU A 141 26.24 -26.16 0.25
N SER A 142 26.09 -26.50 1.53
CA SER A 142 26.46 -27.80 2.07
C SER A 142 25.28 -28.47 2.78
N ARG A 143 25.10 -29.76 2.53
CA ARG A 143 24.13 -30.61 3.25
C ARG A 143 24.81 -31.70 4.08
N SER A 144 26.10 -31.54 4.38
CA SER A 144 26.77 -32.48 5.27
C SER A 144 26.17 -32.37 6.68
N VAL A 145 26.00 -33.50 7.36
CA VAL A 145 25.45 -33.54 8.72
C VAL A 145 26.23 -32.64 9.67
N LYS A 146 27.56 -32.60 9.52
CA LYS A 146 28.45 -31.72 10.29
C LYS A 146 28.10 -30.24 10.09
N ASN A 147 27.96 -29.80 8.84
CA ASN A 147 27.71 -28.39 8.53
C ASN A 147 26.27 -27.97 8.85
N LEU A 148 25.30 -28.86 8.67
CA LEU A 148 23.90 -28.60 9.08
C LEU A 148 23.80 -28.39 10.60
N ARG A 149 24.46 -29.24 11.40
CA ARG A 149 24.52 -29.04 12.86
C ARG A 149 25.17 -27.72 13.25
N ALA A 150 26.25 -27.33 12.56
CA ALA A 150 26.87 -26.03 12.80
C ALA A 150 25.94 -24.87 12.40
N ALA A 151 25.20 -25.00 11.30
CA ALA A 151 24.30 -23.97 10.78
C ALA A 151 23.09 -23.70 11.69
N GLN A 152 22.62 -24.71 12.44
CA GLN A 152 21.50 -24.57 13.39
C GLN A 152 21.75 -23.51 14.47
N PHE A 153 23.02 -23.19 14.77
CA PHE A 153 23.41 -22.17 15.75
C PHE A 153 23.81 -20.84 15.09
N THR A 154 23.50 -20.67 13.80
CA THR A 154 23.84 -19.47 13.02
C THR A 154 22.57 -18.75 12.53
N SER A 155 22.75 -17.74 11.66
CA SER A 155 21.63 -16.96 11.13
C SER A 155 20.80 -17.76 10.13
N LEU A 156 19.48 -17.62 10.21
CA LEU A 156 18.56 -18.16 9.22
C LEU A 156 18.45 -17.19 8.06
N TYR A 157 18.52 -17.70 6.84
CA TYR A 157 18.34 -16.93 5.61
C TYR A 157 17.02 -17.32 4.95
N SER A 158 16.17 -16.32 4.78
CA SER A 158 14.84 -16.44 4.21
C SER A 158 14.86 -16.29 2.69
N PRO A 159 14.08 -17.09 1.95
CA PRO A 159 14.02 -17.00 0.49
C PRO A 159 13.11 -15.87 0.04
N HIS A 160 13.52 -15.17 -1.02
CA HIS A 160 12.78 -14.08 -1.66
C HIS A 160 12.81 -14.23 -3.17
N ILE A 161 11.76 -13.75 -3.85
CA ILE A 161 11.71 -13.65 -5.31
C ILE A 161 11.56 -12.20 -5.72
N HIS A 162 12.42 -11.77 -6.63
CA HIS A 162 12.32 -10.49 -7.30
C HIS A 162 12.54 -10.70 -8.80
N GLU A 163 11.63 -10.19 -9.62
CA GLU A 163 11.67 -10.34 -11.10
C GLU A 163 11.90 -11.79 -11.57
N GLY A 164 11.30 -12.76 -10.87
CA GLY A 164 11.42 -14.19 -11.19
C GLY A 164 12.71 -14.87 -10.71
N SER A 165 13.64 -14.13 -10.12
CA SER A 165 14.89 -14.67 -9.57
C SER A 165 14.77 -14.94 -8.07
N LEU A 166 15.17 -16.14 -7.64
CA LEU A 166 15.23 -16.55 -6.24
C LEU A 166 16.56 -16.12 -5.62
N PHE A 167 16.50 -15.47 -4.45
CA PHE A 167 17.66 -15.11 -3.64
C PHE A 167 17.32 -15.22 -2.15
N TYR A 168 18.31 -15.03 -1.29
CA TYR A 168 18.19 -15.21 0.15
C TYR A 168 18.64 -13.97 0.90
N VAL A 169 17.98 -13.66 2.01
CA VAL A 169 18.32 -12.54 2.89
C VAL A 169 18.29 -13.02 4.32
N LYS A 170 19.22 -12.51 5.13
CA LYS A 170 19.26 -12.77 6.57
C LYS A 170 18.07 -12.13 7.29
#